data_AF-A0A6I2L4W4-F1
#
_entry.id   AF-A0A6I2L4W4-F1
#
_cell.length_a   1.000
_cell.length_b   1.000
_cell.length_c   1.000
_cell.angle_alpha   90.00
_cell.angle_beta   90.00
_cell.angle_gamma   90.00
#
_symmetry.space_group_name_H-M   'P 1'
#
loop_
_entity.id
_entity.type
_entity.pdbx_description
1 polymer ?
#
loop_
_entity_poly.entity_id
_entity_poly.type
_entity_poly.pdbx_seq_one_letter_code
_entity_poly.pdbx_strand_id
1 'polypeptide(L)'
;MKEFIDLHPALLWSIAGLILLLVLAATFWQQIKWWWFNTWVNFPLIGRIATLSRDANEDIWYPGWFCGERTLCQEYKDFVHLQDELDFDEKVTYLTKAGDNGRSGTPGWIWLLTVVMVFIEALGFSYVLAGYTIPGASENLQQTGAYGIAFLIAAILVAFTHLAGHELYKSGRIKNARREWVEDKRRFKLSTGTIPLARPQNSDDHMPAYTQLCNRVGAHPTYLVSIATLIIVLLIAGAATYVRGQVLEKELVARVTHSSQRIDSMDLSRPLPRLPDADAASDRDADRKAASDEADIDRHGGWATFIVLAFVFVFLQMLGVIFGYRWGFAGQNSAQAFREMGHGQYSSYAAMRESYRRVADTAQARLAVLQQKIMARNSHVGTSGQHLSKTFRDYIQETRIADQAEWQNQRHHAEAVRRQQAASQDMGDAAPPADSAVDAVMEQLAALGDDKAAKLAILSDLPDQLQQQVITALKRRKQAQARRARNTELENLL
;
A
#
# COMPACT_ATOMS: atom_id res chain seq x y z
N MET A 1 30.71 5.82 20.52
CA MET A 1 30.66 4.88 19.38
C MET A 1 31.97 4.12 19.17
N LYS A 2 33.15 4.77 19.08
CA LYS A 2 34.45 4.06 18.96
C LYS A 2 34.68 3.03 20.06
N GLU A 3 34.53 3.40 21.33
CA GLU A 3 34.70 2.47 22.46
C GLU A 3 33.73 1.27 22.41
N PHE A 4 32.50 1.44 21.94
CA PHE A 4 31.53 0.35 21.81
C PHE A 4 31.85 -0.60 20.64
N ILE A 5 32.32 -0.04 19.52
CA ILE A 5 32.76 -0.82 18.35
C ILE A 5 34.02 -1.62 18.67
N ASP A 6 34.95 -1.02 19.43
CA ASP A 6 36.20 -1.67 19.84
C ASP A 6 35.98 -2.72 20.95
N LEU A 7 35.00 -2.51 21.86
CA LEU A 7 34.68 -3.50 22.90
C LEU A 7 33.90 -4.72 22.39
N HIS A 8 33.10 -4.59 21.33
CA HIS A 8 32.19 -5.65 20.88
C HIS A 8 32.21 -5.94 19.36
N PRO A 9 33.39 -6.19 18.75
CA PRO A 9 33.48 -6.50 17.32
C PRO A 9 32.73 -7.79 16.96
N ALA A 10 32.74 -8.79 17.84
CA ALA A 10 32.00 -10.04 17.65
C ALA A 10 30.47 -9.84 17.62
N LEU A 11 29.95 -8.85 18.36
CA LEU A 11 28.53 -8.52 18.39
C LEU A 11 28.11 -7.80 17.09
N LEU A 12 28.97 -6.94 16.55
CA LEU A 12 28.74 -6.29 15.26
C LEU A 12 28.75 -7.31 14.11
N TRP A 13 29.72 -8.23 14.09
CA TRP A 13 29.78 -9.29 13.09
C TRP A 13 28.63 -10.29 13.23
N SER A 14 28.15 -10.56 14.45
CA SER A 14 26.98 -11.42 14.64
C SER A 14 25.69 -10.75 14.18
N ILE A 15 25.51 -9.44 14.41
CA ILE A 15 24.39 -8.66 13.87
C ILE A 15 24.44 -8.63 12.34
N ALA A 16 25.61 -8.34 11.76
CA ALA A 16 25.77 -8.34 10.30
C ALA A 16 25.50 -9.72 9.69
N GLY A 17 25.99 -10.79 10.33
CA GLY A 17 25.72 -12.17 9.95
C GLY A 17 24.24 -12.54 10.07
N LEU A 18 23.56 -12.08 11.14
CA LEU A 18 22.13 -12.27 11.33
C LEU A 18 21.33 -11.55 10.24
N ILE A 19 21.68 -10.31 9.91
CA ILE A 19 21.02 -9.56 8.83
C ILE A 19 21.21 -10.28 7.49
N LEU A 20 22.42 -10.74 7.19
CA LEU A 20 22.69 -11.52 5.99
C LEU A 20 21.87 -12.80 5.93
N LEU A 21 21.79 -13.54 7.05
CA LEU A 21 21.03 -14.78 7.16
C LEU A 21 19.52 -14.52 7.01
N LEU A 22 19.00 -13.44 7.60
CA LEU A 22 17.61 -13.02 7.43
C LEU A 22 17.31 -12.61 5.99
N VAL A 23 18.23 -11.92 5.31
CA VAL A 23 18.08 -11.58 3.88
C VAL A 23 18.05 -12.85 3.04
N LEU A 24 18.98 -13.79 3.27
CA LEU A 24 19.00 -15.08 2.59
C LEU A 24 17.73 -15.88 2.84
N ALA A 25 17.27 -15.93 4.10
CA ALA A 25 16.04 -16.61 4.48
C ALA A 25 14.82 -15.97 3.80
N ALA A 26 14.76 -14.64 3.73
CA ALA A 26 13.69 -13.92 3.03
C ALA A 26 13.72 -14.17 1.51
N THR A 27 14.90 -14.24 0.90
CA THR A 27 15.02 -14.54 -0.55
C THR A 27 14.65 -15.98 -0.88
N PHE A 28 14.98 -16.94 -0.02
CA PHE A 28 14.72 -18.37 -0.24
C PHE A 28 13.52 -18.89 0.57
N TRP A 29 12.65 -18.00 1.06
CA TRP A 29 11.59 -18.36 2.00
C TRP A 29 10.66 -19.45 1.48
N GLN A 30 10.31 -19.42 0.20
CA GLN A 30 9.46 -20.44 -0.41
C GLN A 30 10.14 -21.82 -0.44
N GLN A 31 11.43 -21.87 -0.74
CA GLN A 31 12.20 -23.11 -0.74
C GLN A 31 12.38 -23.65 0.67
N ILE A 32 12.65 -22.79 1.65
CA ILE A 32 12.77 -23.15 3.07
C ILE A 32 11.43 -23.68 3.58
N LYS A 33 10.32 -23.00 3.31
CA LYS A 33 8.97 -23.43 3.71
C LYS A 33 8.64 -24.80 3.12
N TRP A 34 8.91 -25.01 1.83
CA TRP A 34 8.71 -26.29 1.16
C TRP A 34 9.59 -27.42 1.75
N TRP A 35 10.89 -27.15 1.94
CA TRP A 35 11.81 -28.11 2.53
C TRP A 35 11.41 -28.49 3.96
N TRP A 36 11.06 -27.49 4.78
CA TRP A 36 10.62 -27.70 6.16
C TRP A 36 9.33 -28.51 6.23
N PHE A 37 8.34 -28.17 5.39
CA PHE A 37 7.09 -28.90 5.29
C PHE A 37 7.32 -30.37 4.91
N ASN A 38 8.07 -30.63 3.84
CA ASN A 38 8.36 -32.00 3.40
C ASN A 38 9.17 -32.78 4.45
N THR A 39 10.05 -32.12 5.20
CA THR A 39 10.81 -32.77 6.30
C THR A 39 9.88 -33.22 7.44
N TRP A 40 8.94 -32.35 7.85
CA TRP A 40 7.95 -32.69 8.89
C TRP A 40 6.93 -33.73 8.45
N VAL A 41 6.51 -33.72 7.19
CA VAL A 41 5.58 -34.73 6.65
C VAL A 41 6.21 -36.13 6.70
N ASN A 42 7.51 -36.24 6.41
CA ASN A 42 8.25 -37.51 6.35
C ASN A 42 8.77 -38.03 7.69
N PHE A 43 8.66 -37.25 8.76
CA PHE A 43 9.27 -37.63 10.03
C PHE A 43 8.66 -38.95 10.55
N PRO A 44 9.46 -40.00 10.83
CA PRO A 44 8.94 -41.37 10.94
C PRO A 44 8.05 -41.62 12.17
N LEU A 45 8.27 -40.88 13.27
CA LEU A 45 7.60 -41.12 14.55
C LEU A 45 6.49 -40.10 14.89
N ILE A 46 6.72 -38.82 14.55
CA ILE A 46 5.86 -37.67 14.90
C ILE A 46 5.35 -36.97 13.63
N GLY A 47 5.77 -37.42 12.45
CA GLY A 47 5.42 -36.76 11.19
C GLY A 47 3.96 -36.97 10.80
N ARG A 48 3.48 -36.08 9.93
CA ARG A 48 2.08 -36.06 9.49
C ARG A 48 1.62 -37.41 8.92
N ILE A 49 2.44 -38.08 8.11
CA ILE A 49 2.08 -39.40 7.56
C ILE A 49 1.86 -40.44 8.67
N ALA A 50 2.69 -40.46 9.71
CA ALA A 50 2.60 -41.44 10.80
C ALA A 50 1.36 -41.22 11.69
N THR A 51 0.95 -39.96 11.86
CA THR A 51 -0.27 -39.60 12.58
C THR A 51 -1.51 -39.85 11.72
N LEU A 52 -1.53 -39.38 10.47
CA LEU A 52 -2.66 -39.51 9.55
C LEU A 52 -2.93 -40.97 9.15
N SER A 53 -1.90 -41.82 9.08
CA SER A 53 -2.10 -43.27 8.84
C SER A 53 -2.85 -43.97 9.98
N ARG A 54 -3.05 -43.32 11.13
CA ARG A 54 -3.81 -43.88 12.25
C ARG A 54 -5.32 -43.65 12.14
N ASP A 55 -5.75 -42.76 11.26
CA ASP A 55 -7.16 -42.49 11.02
C ASP A 55 -7.54 -43.06 9.65
N ALA A 56 -8.20 -44.22 9.66
CA ALA A 56 -8.62 -44.94 8.46
C ALA A 56 -10.12 -44.74 8.18
N ASN A 57 -10.73 -43.67 8.70
CA ASN A 57 -12.12 -43.36 8.43
C ASN A 57 -12.28 -42.72 7.05
N GLU A 58 -13.35 -43.08 6.36
CA GLU A 58 -13.80 -42.43 5.13
C GLU A 58 -14.38 -41.05 5.46
N ASP A 59 -14.14 -40.08 4.59
CA ASP A 59 -14.68 -38.74 4.73
C ASP A 59 -16.18 -38.72 4.41
N ILE A 60 -16.98 -38.24 5.36
CA ILE A 60 -18.44 -38.13 5.25
C ILE A 60 -18.85 -37.20 4.09
N TRP A 61 -18.03 -36.19 3.80
CA TRP A 61 -18.34 -35.15 2.81
C TRP A 61 -17.81 -35.49 1.42
N TYR A 62 -16.82 -36.40 1.31
CA TYR A 62 -16.14 -36.74 0.06
C TYR A 62 -16.02 -38.26 -0.07
N PRO A 63 -17.07 -38.93 -0.60
CA PRO A 63 -17.06 -40.38 -0.74
C PRO A 63 -15.89 -40.87 -1.61
N GLY A 64 -15.23 -41.93 -1.14
CA GLY A 64 -14.04 -42.50 -1.75
C GLY A 64 -12.70 -41.85 -1.36
N TRP A 65 -12.69 -40.92 -0.40
CA TRP A 65 -11.46 -40.38 0.21
C TRP A 65 -11.37 -40.75 1.69
N PHE A 66 -10.19 -41.15 2.16
CA PHE A 66 -9.94 -41.24 3.58
C PHE A 66 -9.64 -39.85 4.17
N CYS A 67 -10.07 -39.59 5.40
CA CYS A 67 -9.82 -38.32 6.10
C CYS A 67 -8.31 -37.96 6.11
N GLY A 68 -7.45 -38.97 6.30
CA GLY A 68 -6.00 -38.81 6.28
C GLY A 68 -5.44 -38.41 4.91
N GLU A 69 -5.98 -38.97 3.82
CA GLU A 69 -5.56 -38.65 2.46
C GLU A 69 -5.98 -37.24 2.07
N ARG A 70 -7.23 -36.87 2.35
CA ARG A 70 -7.75 -35.54 2.05
C ARG A 70 -6.96 -34.47 2.79
N THR A 71 -6.68 -34.69 4.08
CA THR A 71 -5.89 -33.74 4.88
C THR A 71 -4.50 -33.55 4.29
N LEU A 72 -3.81 -34.64 3.91
CA LEU A 72 -2.50 -34.56 3.28
C LEU A 72 -2.57 -33.82 1.93
N CYS A 73 -3.54 -34.17 1.09
CA CYS A 73 -3.72 -33.51 -0.21
C CYS A 73 -4.07 -32.02 -0.07
N GLN A 74 -4.85 -31.65 0.94
CA GLN A 74 -5.16 -30.25 1.24
C GLN A 74 -3.91 -29.47 1.68
N GLU A 75 -3.09 -30.04 2.55
CA GLU A 75 -1.81 -29.40 2.96
C GLU A 75 -0.86 -29.22 1.77
N TYR A 76 -0.82 -30.17 0.81
CA TYR A 76 -0.04 -30.02 -0.42
C TYR A 76 -0.66 -29.03 -1.42
N LYS A 77 -2.00 -28.87 -1.45
CA LYS A 77 -2.71 -27.90 -2.31
C LYS A 77 -2.19 -26.48 -2.09
N ASP A 78 -1.88 -26.10 -0.85
CA ASP A 78 -1.38 -24.77 -0.49
C ASP A 78 -0.03 -24.40 -1.14
N PHE A 79 0.74 -25.38 -1.59
CA PHE A 79 2.01 -25.16 -2.29
C PHE A 79 1.85 -25.12 -3.81
N VAL A 80 0.67 -25.42 -4.32
CA VAL A 80 0.40 -25.44 -5.75
C VAL A 80 -0.32 -24.16 -6.17
N HIS A 81 0.34 -23.39 -7.03
CA HIS A 81 -0.32 -22.33 -7.79
C HIS A 81 -0.87 -22.96 -9.07
N LEU A 82 -2.15 -23.30 -9.07
CA LEU A 82 -2.85 -23.88 -10.21
C LEU A 82 -3.64 -22.78 -10.91
N GLN A 83 -3.16 -22.37 -12.07
CA GLN A 83 -3.82 -21.39 -12.91
C GLN A 83 -4.14 -22.03 -14.26
N ASP A 84 -5.29 -21.71 -14.82
CA ASP A 84 -5.66 -22.18 -16.16
C ASP A 84 -4.83 -21.43 -17.21
N GLU A 85 -4.53 -22.08 -18.34
CA GLU A 85 -3.68 -21.52 -19.40
C GLU A 85 -4.22 -20.20 -19.93
N LEU A 86 -5.54 -20.15 -20.16
CA LEU A 86 -6.24 -18.94 -20.60
C LEU A 86 -6.08 -17.80 -19.58
N ASP A 87 -6.29 -18.10 -18.31
CA ASP A 87 -6.22 -17.10 -17.24
C ASP A 87 -4.76 -16.63 -17.01
N PHE A 88 -3.76 -17.51 -17.19
CA PHE A 88 -2.35 -17.12 -17.19
C PHE A 88 -2.05 -16.17 -18.34
N ASP A 89 -2.48 -16.51 -19.57
CA ASP A 89 -2.23 -15.71 -20.76
C ASP A 89 -2.96 -14.35 -20.72
N GLU A 90 -4.17 -14.29 -20.15
CA GLU A 90 -4.88 -13.04 -19.90
C GLU A 90 -4.09 -12.13 -18.94
N LYS A 91 -3.52 -12.68 -17.86
CA LYS A 91 -2.69 -11.89 -16.93
C LYS A 91 -1.39 -11.40 -17.57
N VAL A 92 -0.72 -12.23 -18.38
CA VAL A 92 0.46 -11.83 -19.15
C VAL A 92 0.10 -10.73 -20.17
N THR A 93 -1.03 -10.88 -20.86
CA THR A 93 -1.56 -9.88 -21.80
C THR A 93 -1.86 -8.57 -21.09
N TYR A 94 -2.48 -8.62 -19.90
CA TYR A 94 -2.75 -7.44 -19.09
C TYR A 94 -1.46 -6.69 -18.75
N LEU A 95 -0.43 -7.40 -18.24
CA LEU A 95 0.87 -6.78 -17.93
C LEU A 95 1.55 -6.21 -19.16
N THR A 96 1.48 -6.92 -20.30
CA THR A 96 2.08 -6.48 -21.56
C THR A 96 1.42 -5.18 -22.05
N LYS A 97 0.09 -5.13 -22.07
CA LYS A 97 -0.67 -3.94 -22.49
C LYS A 97 -0.56 -2.77 -21.50
N ALA A 98 -0.43 -3.05 -20.21
CA ALA A 98 -0.14 -2.03 -19.21
C ALA A 98 1.30 -1.47 -19.32
N GLY A 99 2.19 -2.17 -20.03
CA GLY A 99 3.61 -1.83 -20.13
C GLY A 99 4.43 -2.25 -18.90
N ASP A 100 3.91 -3.18 -18.10
CA ASP A 100 4.51 -3.69 -16.87
C ASP A 100 5.12 -5.09 -17.03
N ASN A 101 5.15 -5.63 -18.25
CA ASN A 101 5.77 -6.93 -18.52
C ASN A 101 7.27 -6.93 -18.15
N GLY A 102 7.73 -7.99 -17.50
CA GLY A 102 9.10 -8.12 -16.98
C GLY A 102 9.41 -7.28 -15.74
N ARG A 103 8.45 -6.52 -15.19
CA ARG A 103 8.62 -5.79 -13.93
C ARG A 103 8.22 -6.66 -12.74
N SER A 104 8.89 -6.45 -11.62
CA SER A 104 8.58 -7.10 -10.34
C SER A 104 8.19 -6.06 -9.31
N GLY A 105 7.42 -6.49 -8.31
CA GLY A 105 7.22 -5.69 -7.10
C GLY A 105 8.55 -5.44 -6.38
N THR A 106 8.58 -4.43 -5.51
CA THR A 106 9.78 -4.09 -4.72
C THR A 106 10.15 -5.27 -3.83
N PRO A 107 11.34 -5.87 -4.00
CA PRO A 107 11.79 -6.96 -3.14
C PRO A 107 11.87 -6.52 -1.68
N GLY A 108 11.55 -7.42 -0.74
CA GLY A 108 11.60 -7.09 0.69
C GLY A 108 12.99 -6.63 1.17
N TRP A 109 14.07 -7.12 0.56
CA TRP A 109 15.43 -6.69 0.90
C TRP A 109 15.75 -5.25 0.44
N ILE A 110 15.15 -4.77 -0.66
CA ILE A 110 15.28 -3.36 -1.09
C ILE A 110 14.57 -2.45 -0.09
N TRP A 111 13.41 -2.88 0.42
CA TRP A 111 12.72 -2.18 1.51
C TRP A 111 13.62 -2.06 2.75
N LEU A 112 14.22 -3.17 3.18
CA LEU A 112 15.16 -3.16 4.30
C LEU A 112 16.35 -2.22 4.04
N LEU A 113 16.99 -2.33 2.87
CA LEU A 113 18.13 -1.50 2.49
C LEU A 113 17.77 0.00 2.53
N THR A 114 16.63 0.36 1.95
CA THR A 114 16.18 1.77 1.87
C THR A 114 15.86 2.32 3.26
N VAL A 115 15.17 1.54 4.09
CA VAL A 115 14.85 1.93 5.47
C VAL A 115 16.12 2.13 6.28
N VAL A 116 17.07 1.19 6.23
CA VAL A 116 18.34 1.28 6.96
C VAL A 116 19.15 2.49 6.50
N MET A 117 19.26 2.69 5.18
CA MET A 117 20.02 3.80 4.59
C MET A 117 19.45 5.16 5.01
N VAL A 118 18.14 5.37 4.89
CA VAL A 118 17.49 6.63 5.28
C VAL A 118 17.49 6.81 6.80
N PHE A 119 17.37 5.71 7.56
CA PHE A 119 17.44 5.77 9.02
C PHE A 119 18.81 6.24 9.51
N ILE A 120 19.90 5.68 8.99
CA ILE A 120 21.27 6.09 9.34
C ILE A 120 21.47 7.59 9.08
N GLU A 121 20.96 8.08 7.94
CA GLU A 121 21.04 9.50 7.62
C GLU A 121 20.19 10.36 8.56
N ALA A 122 18.97 9.92 8.88
CA ALA A 122 18.07 10.62 9.79
C ALA A 122 18.64 10.72 11.21
N LEU A 123 19.48 9.77 11.65
CA LEU A 123 20.16 9.83 12.95
C LEU A 123 21.08 11.04 13.10
N GLY A 124 21.81 11.39 12.03
CA GLY A 124 22.73 12.53 12.06
C GLY A 124 22.02 13.85 12.35
N PHE A 125 20.80 14.01 11.84
CA PHE A 125 19.96 15.17 12.10
C PHE A 125 19.17 15.05 13.41
N SER A 126 18.63 13.87 13.72
CA SER A 126 17.77 13.71 14.89
C SER A 126 18.51 13.91 16.21
N TYR A 127 19.81 13.59 16.27
CA TYR A 127 20.65 13.86 17.43
C TYR A 127 20.72 15.36 17.73
N VAL A 128 20.91 16.15 16.67
CA VAL A 128 20.90 17.62 16.74
C VAL A 128 19.52 18.14 17.14
N LEU A 129 18.45 17.59 16.58
CA LEU A 129 17.08 18.03 16.86
C LEU A 129 16.61 17.66 18.27
N ALA A 130 17.05 16.53 18.82
CA ALA A 130 16.69 16.07 20.16
C ALA A 130 17.16 17.05 21.24
N GLY A 131 18.33 17.67 21.07
CA GLY A 131 18.84 18.71 21.97
C GLY A 131 17.94 19.96 22.04
N TYR A 132 17.20 20.27 20.97
CA TYR A 132 16.23 21.37 20.93
C TYR A 132 14.83 20.96 21.36
N THR A 133 14.43 19.73 21.05
CA THR A 133 13.07 19.23 21.28
C THR A 133 12.87 18.84 22.75
N ILE A 134 13.95 18.40 23.42
CA ILE A 134 13.93 18.01 24.83
C ILE A 134 15.01 18.80 25.60
N PRO A 135 14.82 20.13 25.76
CA PRO A 135 15.78 20.95 26.48
C PRO A 135 15.86 20.52 27.95
N GLY A 136 17.08 20.36 28.48
CA GLY A 136 17.31 19.98 29.89
C GLY A 136 17.19 18.49 30.20
N ALA A 137 16.92 17.63 29.21
CA ALA A 137 17.03 16.18 29.38
C ALA A 137 18.48 15.72 29.54
N SER A 138 18.69 14.61 30.25
CA SER A 138 20.00 13.96 30.32
C SER A 138 20.46 13.53 28.93
N GLU A 139 21.78 13.46 28.71
CA GLU A 139 22.36 13.08 27.42
C GLU A 139 21.81 11.73 26.91
N ASN A 140 21.64 10.76 27.81
CA ASN A 140 21.07 9.45 27.47
C ASN A 140 19.61 9.56 26.97
N LEU A 141 18.81 10.46 27.57
CA LEU A 141 17.44 10.69 27.14
C LEU A 141 17.39 11.45 25.80
N GLN A 142 18.32 12.37 25.54
CA GLN A 142 18.46 13.03 24.24
C GLN A 142 18.87 12.03 23.15
N GLN A 143 19.82 11.13 23.44
CA GLN A 143 20.19 10.04 22.53
C GLN A 143 19.01 9.12 22.21
N THR A 144 18.24 8.73 23.24
CA THR A 144 17.06 7.88 23.06
C THR A 144 15.95 8.60 22.26
N GLY A 145 15.72 9.88 22.54
CA GLY A 145 14.79 10.72 21.78
C GLY A 145 15.21 10.89 20.31
N ALA A 146 16.51 11.01 20.04
CA ALA A 146 17.05 11.09 18.68
C ALA A 146 16.72 9.83 17.87
N TYR A 147 16.81 8.62 18.44
CA TYR A 147 16.41 7.40 17.74
C TYR A 147 14.92 7.41 17.36
N GLY A 148 14.04 7.86 18.26
CA GLY A 148 12.60 7.96 18.00
C GLY A 148 12.26 8.97 16.90
N ILE A 149 12.87 10.16 16.95
CA ILE A 149 12.68 11.20 15.94
C ILE A 149 13.22 10.76 14.58
N ALA A 150 14.41 10.13 14.53
CA ALA A 150 14.97 9.60 13.29
C ALA A 150 14.07 8.53 12.67
N PHE A 151 13.55 7.61 13.48
CA PHE A 151 12.66 6.55 12.99
C PHE A 151 11.39 7.14 12.35
N LEU A 152 10.75 8.12 13.01
CA LEU A 152 9.55 8.78 12.50
C LEU A 152 9.82 9.48 11.15
N ILE A 153 10.90 10.28 11.08
CA ILE A 153 11.26 11.00 9.86
C ILE A 153 11.61 10.02 8.74
N ALA A 154 12.39 8.98 9.04
CA ALA A 154 12.77 7.97 8.07
C ALA A 154 11.56 7.22 7.50
N ALA A 155 10.61 6.80 8.34
CA ALA A 155 9.40 6.12 7.89
C ALA A 155 8.58 6.97 6.92
N ILE A 156 8.42 8.26 7.23
CA ILE A 156 7.70 9.21 6.37
C ILE A 156 8.45 9.40 5.05
N LEU A 157 9.76 9.70 5.10
CA LEU A 157 10.56 9.95 3.90
C LEU A 157 10.61 8.74 2.97
N VAL A 158 10.82 7.53 3.50
CA VAL A 158 10.84 6.29 2.69
C VAL A 158 9.49 6.06 2.03
N ALA A 159 8.38 6.24 2.75
CA ALA A 159 7.05 6.08 2.17
C ALA A 159 6.80 7.09 1.03
N PHE A 160 7.06 8.38 1.26
CA PHE A 160 6.81 9.43 0.28
C PHE A 160 7.75 9.35 -0.94
N THR A 161 9.02 9.00 -0.75
CA THR A 161 9.97 8.83 -1.87
C THR A 161 9.61 7.62 -2.73
N HIS A 162 9.22 6.50 -2.11
CA HIS A 162 8.80 5.31 -2.84
C HIS A 162 7.51 5.54 -3.64
N LEU A 163 6.50 6.18 -3.02
CA LEU A 163 5.24 6.55 -3.68
C LEU A 163 5.45 7.57 -4.80
N ALA A 164 6.34 8.55 -4.63
CA ALA A 164 6.70 9.50 -5.68
C ALA A 164 7.33 8.78 -6.88
N GLY A 165 8.23 7.80 -6.64
CA GLY A 165 8.79 6.98 -7.71
C GLY A 165 7.74 6.21 -8.52
N HIS A 166 6.75 5.62 -7.83
CA HIS A 166 5.62 4.95 -8.47
C HIS A 166 4.80 5.91 -9.35
N GLU A 167 4.48 7.08 -8.80
CA GLU A 167 3.70 8.10 -9.52
C GLU A 167 4.45 8.62 -10.75
N LEU A 168 5.75 8.91 -10.64
CA LEU A 168 6.58 9.35 -11.76
C LEU A 168 6.62 8.32 -12.89
N TYR A 169 6.74 7.03 -12.56
CA TYR A 169 6.72 5.95 -13.56
C TYR A 169 5.37 5.91 -14.28
N LYS A 170 4.28 5.85 -13.52
CA LYS A 170 2.91 5.83 -14.06
C LYS A 170 2.65 7.03 -14.97
N SER A 171 2.95 8.23 -14.48
CA SER A 171 2.71 9.48 -15.21
C SER A 171 3.61 9.63 -16.43
N GLY A 172 4.85 9.12 -16.38
CA GLY A 172 5.74 9.03 -17.53
C GLY A 172 5.16 8.16 -18.65
N ARG A 173 4.58 7.00 -18.31
CA ARG A 173 3.91 6.12 -19.28
C ARG A 173 2.69 6.80 -19.93
N ILE A 174 1.85 7.46 -19.14
CA ILE A 174 0.69 8.20 -19.65
C ILE A 174 1.15 9.35 -20.58
N LYS A 175 2.23 10.05 -20.24
CA LYS A 175 2.78 11.13 -21.07
C LYS A 175 3.29 10.60 -22.42
N ASN A 176 3.97 9.46 -22.42
CA ASN A 176 4.44 8.82 -23.66
C ASN A 176 3.26 8.35 -24.53
N ALA A 177 2.26 7.69 -23.94
CA ALA A 177 1.05 7.29 -24.66
C ALA A 177 0.29 8.50 -25.24
N ARG A 178 0.24 9.61 -24.50
CA ARG A 178 -0.34 10.86 -25.00
C ARG A 178 0.46 11.46 -26.16
N ARG A 179 1.79 11.35 -26.14
CA ARG A 179 2.64 11.79 -27.25
C ARG A 179 2.34 10.97 -28.51
N GLU A 180 2.32 9.64 -28.40
CA GLU A 180 1.96 8.74 -29.50
C GLU A 180 0.55 9.02 -30.05
N TRP A 181 -0.41 9.29 -29.16
CA TRP A 181 -1.77 9.69 -29.55
C TRP A 181 -1.83 11.00 -30.34
N VAL A 182 -0.98 11.97 -30.00
CA VAL A 182 -0.86 13.24 -30.74
C VAL A 182 -0.19 13.01 -32.10
N GLU A 183 0.84 12.17 -32.15
CA GLU A 183 1.53 11.78 -33.39
C GLU A 183 0.60 11.04 -34.37
N ASP A 184 -0.29 10.18 -33.87
CA ASP A 184 -1.35 9.52 -34.66
C ASP A 184 -2.53 10.45 -35.00
N LYS A 185 -2.34 11.78 -34.90
CA LYS A 185 -3.33 12.81 -35.22
C LYS A 185 -4.67 12.62 -34.49
N ARG A 186 -4.63 11.97 -33.33
CA ARG A 186 -5.80 11.71 -32.46
C ARG A 186 -6.94 10.96 -33.16
N ARG A 187 -6.62 10.05 -34.08
CA ARG A 187 -7.62 9.24 -34.82
C ARG A 187 -8.54 8.45 -33.89
N PHE A 188 -7.98 7.90 -32.81
CA PHE A 188 -8.73 7.18 -31.78
C PHE A 188 -8.82 7.98 -30.48
N LYS A 189 -9.77 7.64 -29.60
CA LYS A 189 -9.84 8.21 -28.25
C LYS A 189 -8.65 7.71 -27.42
N LEU A 190 -8.06 8.60 -26.59
CA LEU A 190 -6.95 8.24 -25.70
C LEU A 190 -7.34 7.18 -24.66
N SER A 191 -8.59 7.17 -24.21
CA SER A 191 -9.14 6.11 -23.36
C SER A 191 -10.60 5.88 -23.69
N THR A 192 -11.04 4.62 -23.62
CA THR A 192 -12.41 4.18 -23.88
C THR A 192 -13.11 3.60 -22.65
N GLY A 193 -12.42 3.55 -21.51
CA GLY A 193 -12.92 3.01 -20.26
C GLY A 193 -11.84 2.23 -19.53
N THR A 194 -12.07 1.93 -18.25
CA THR A 194 -11.16 1.10 -17.47
C THR A 194 -11.37 -0.38 -17.81
N ILE A 195 -10.29 -1.09 -18.09
CA ILE A 195 -10.30 -2.54 -18.30
C ILE A 195 -9.66 -3.18 -17.07
N PRO A 196 -10.47 -3.67 -16.11
CA PRO A 196 -9.94 -4.40 -14.95
C PRO A 196 -9.49 -5.81 -15.34
N LEU A 197 -8.86 -6.51 -14.40
CA LEU A 197 -8.38 -7.87 -14.63
C LEU A 197 -9.53 -8.87 -14.88
N ALA A 198 -10.69 -8.62 -14.25
CA ALA A 198 -11.89 -9.45 -14.38
C ALA A 198 -12.60 -9.32 -15.74
N ARG A 199 -12.20 -8.38 -16.60
CA ARG A 199 -12.78 -8.20 -17.93
C ARG A 199 -11.89 -8.90 -18.96
N PRO A 200 -12.46 -9.54 -20.00
CA PRO A 200 -11.67 -10.15 -21.08
C PRO A 200 -10.66 -9.18 -21.69
N GLN A 201 -9.40 -9.62 -21.76
CA GLN A 201 -8.30 -8.76 -22.19
C GLN A 201 -8.28 -8.49 -23.69
N ASN A 202 -9.02 -9.26 -24.48
CA ASN A 202 -9.19 -9.07 -25.93
C ASN A 202 -10.14 -7.91 -26.30
N SER A 203 -10.85 -7.35 -25.32
CA SER A 203 -11.91 -6.34 -25.57
C SER A 203 -11.41 -5.06 -26.23
N ASP A 204 -10.11 -4.76 -26.17
CA ASP A 204 -9.48 -3.60 -26.77
C ASP A 204 -8.37 -3.92 -27.78
N ASP A 205 -8.30 -5.16 -28.28
CA ASP A 205 -7.28 -5.59 -29.27
C ASP A 205 -7.30 -4.76 -30.56
N HIS A 206 -8.49 -4.32 -30.96
CA HIS A 206 -8.70 -3.50 -32.15
C HIS A 206 -8.25 -2.04 -31.98
N MET A 207 -7.91 -1.62 -30.76
CA MET A 207 -7.49 -0.26 -30.45
C MET A 207 -5.97 -0.13 -30.48
N PRO A 208 -5.44 1.07 -30.76
CA PRO A 208 -3.99 1.29 -30.75
C PRO A 208 -3.39 1.11 -29.35
N ALA A 209 -2.10 0.81 -29.30
CA ALA A 209 -1.37 0.49 -28.07
C ALA A 209 -1.48 1.58 -26.98
N TYR A 210 -1.47 2.86 -27.37
CA TYR A 210 -1.63 3.97 -26.42
C TYR A 210 -2.99 3.95 -25.72
N THR A 211 -4.07 3.56 -26.41
CA THR A 211 -5.41 3.45 -25.84
C THR A 211 -5.50 2.23 -24.93
N GLN A 212 -4.92 1.10 -25.35
CA GLN A 212 -4.87 -0.12 -24.54
C GLN A 212 -4.14 0.12 -23.21
N LEU A 213 -3.04 0.88 -23.23
CA LEU A 213 -2.31 1.26 -22.04
C LEU A 213 -3.12 2.18 -21.14
N CYS A 214 -3.71 3.25 -21.69
CA CYS A 214 -4.51 4.20 -20.91
C CYS A 214 -5.78 3.58 -20.30
N ASN A 215 -6.35 2.54 -20.92
CA ASN A 215 -7.47 1.78 -20.35
C ASN A 215 -7.08 0.98 -19.09
N ARG A 216 -5.80 0.66 -18.88
CA ARG A 216 -5.30 -0.10 -17.71
C ARG A 216 -4.61 0.80 -16.68
N VAL A 217 -3.97 1.87 -17.13
CA VAL A 217 -3.16 2.78 -16.31
C VAL A 217 -3.95 4.03 -15.88
N GLY A 218 -4.83 4.52 -16.76
CA GLY A 218 -5.52 5.81 -16.64
C GLY A 218 -5.09 6.81 -17.73
N ALA A 219 -5.89 7.85 -17.93
CA ALA A 219 -5.71 8.84 -19.02
C ALA A 219 -4.98 10.13 -18.61
N HIS A 220 -4.90 10.41 -17.31
CA HIS A 220 -4.36 11.66 -16.76
C HIS A 220 -3.10 11.41 -15.94
N PRO A 221 -1.98 12.05 -16.27
CA PRO A 221 -0.79 12.00 -15.43
C PRO A 221 -1.03 12.85 -14.18
N THR A 222 -0.62 12.33 -13.03
CA THR A 222 -0.65 13.04 -11.74
C THR A 222 0.78 13.17 -11.21
N TYR A 223 1.10 14.29 -10.60
CA TYR A 223 2.43 14.55 -10.00
C TYR A 223 2.30 15.08 -8.57
N LEU A 224 1.16 14.83 -7.93
CA LEU A 224 0.82 15.44 -6.65
C LEU A 224 1.76 14.91 -5.55
N VAL A 225 1.94 13.60 -5.51
CA VAL A 225 2.81 12.96 -4.51
C VAL A 225 4.27 13.33 -4.78
N SER A 226 4.68 13.35 -6.05
CA SER A 226 6.03 13.70 -6.47
C SER A 226 6.41 15.13 -6.09
N ILE A 227 5.50 16.09 -6.32
CA ILE A 227 5.68 17.50 -5.94
C ILE A 227 5.68 17.64 -4.41
N ALA A 228 4.74 16.98 -3.71
CA ALA A 228 4.69 16.98 -2.25
C ALA A 228 5.99 16.42 -1.64
N THR A 229 6.51 15.30 -2.16
CA THR A 229 7.78 14.70 -1.74
C THR A 229 8.94 15.65 -1.99
N LEU A 230 9.01 16.32 -3.15
CA LEU A 230 10.05 17.31 -3.42
C LEU A 230 10.03 18.45 -2.39
N ILE A 231 8.85 19.00 -2.09
CA ILE A 231 8.68 20.06 -1.09
C ILE A 231 9.12 19.56 0.29
N ILE A 232 8.68 18.37 0.72
CA ILE A 232 9.05 17.78 2.01
C ILE A 232 10.57 17.60 2.12
N VAL A 233 11.21 17.06 1.08
CA VAL A 233 12.67 16.85 1.07
C VAL A 233 13.41 18.18 1.17
N LEU A 234 13.00 19.20 0.41
CA LEU A 234 13.62 20.53 0.46
C LEU A 234 13.41 21.22 1.82
N LEU A 235 12.20 21.11 2.39
CA LEU A 235 11.91 21.64 3.72
C LEU A 235 12.75 20.97 4.81
N ILE A 236 12.83 19.64 4.80
CA ILE A 236 13.63 18.89 5.78
C ILE A 236 15.12 19.18 5.59
N ALA A 237 15.63 19.20 4.35
CA ALA A 237 17.02 19.52 4.08
C ALA A 237 17.38 20.94 4.55
N GLY A 238 16.52 21.92 4.28
CA GLY A 238 16.69 23.30 4.73
C GLY A 238 16.63 23.43 6.25
N ALA A 239 15.63 22.82 6.89
CA ALA A 239 15.48 22.81 8.34
C ALA A 239 16.67 22.12 9.02
N ALA A 240 17.12 20.98 8.49
CA ALA A 240 18.27 20.26 9.00
C ALA A 240 19.56 21.09 8.92
N THR A 241 19.80 21.71 7.77
CA THR A 241 20.96 22.59 7.57
C THR A 241 20.91 23.79 8.53
N TYR A 242 19.73 24.39 8.70
CA TYR A 242 19.54 25.53 9.60
C TYR A 242 19.79 25.17 11.07
N VAL A 243 19.14 24.12 11.59
CA VAL A 243 19.32 23.72 13.00
C VAL A 243 20.78 23.36 13.26
N ARG A 244 21.43 22.68 12.31
CA ARG A 244 22.84 22.31 12.42
C ARG A 244 23.77 23.52 12.41
N GLY A 245 23.49 24.52 11.57
CA GLY A 245 24.15 25.81 11.61
C GLY A 245 24.02 26.49 12.97
N GLN A 246 22.80 26.53 13.54
CA GLN A 246 22.58 27.10 14.88
C GLN A 246 23.34 26.36 15.99
N VAL A 247 23.52 25.05 15.88
CA VAL A 247 24.33 24.27 16.85
C VAL A 247 25.79 24.64 16.75
N LEU A 248 26.33 24.72 15.52
CA LEU A 248 27.71 25.14 15.29
C LEU A 248 27.96 26.53 15.90
N GLU A 249 27.08 27.50 15.65
CA GLU A 249 27.21 28.85 16.23
C GLU A 249 27.19 28.82 17.77
N LYS A 250 26.30 28.02 18.38
CA LYS A 250 26.25 27.88 19.84
C LYS A 250 27.52 27.27 20.41
N GLU A 251 28.05 26.22 19.79
CA GLU A 251 29.30 25.58 20.22
C GLU A 251 30.49 26.54 20.08
N LEU A 252 30.53 27.33 18.99
CA LEU A 252 31.57 28.29 18.72
C LEU A 252 31.56 29.44 19.74
N VAL A 253 30.37 30.01 20.01
CA VAL A 253 30.19 31.06 21.05
C VAL A 253 30.56 30.53 22.43
N ALA A 254 30.18 29.30 22.77
CA ALA A 254 30.57 28.68 24.04
C ALA A 254 32.09 28.52 24.15
N ARG A 255 32.77 28.07 23.08
CA ARG A 255 34.23 27.96 23.05
C ARG A 255 34.92 29.32 23.20
N VAL A 256 34.51 30.34 22.45
CA VAL A 256 35.10 31.69 22.56
C VAL A 256 34.92 32.25 23.97
N THR A 257 33.75 32.04 24.59
CA THR A 257 33.47 32.45 25.96
C THR A 257 34.35 31.70 26.97
N HIS A 258 34.50 30.37 26.83
CA HIS A 258 35.36 29.58 27.69
C HIS A 258 36.86 29.90 27.51
N SER A 259 37.31 30.15 26.29
CA SER A 259 38.69 30.60 26.02
C SER A 259 38.95 31.97 26.64
N SER A 260 37.99 32.90 26.51
CA SER A 260 38.08 34.23 27.13
C SER A 260 38.12 34.16 28.66
N GLN A 261 37.29 33.32 29.28
CA GLN A 261 37.31 33.08 30.73
C GLN A 261 38.60 32.37 31.19
N ARG A 262 39.11 31.42 30.39
CA ARG A 262 40.36 30.74 30.69
C ARG A 262 41.54 31.71 30.69
N ILE A 263 41.58 32.66 29.75
CA ILE A 263 42.59 33.73 29.70
C ILE A 263 42.49 34.66 30.91
N ASP A 264 41.29 35.06 31.34
CA ASP A 264 41.10 35.89 32.54
C ASP A 264 41.41 35.14 33.86
N SER A 265 41.26 33.80 33.87
CA SER A 265 41.54 32.96 35.05
C SER A 265 42.99 32.48 35.17
N MET A 266 43.78 32.63 34.11
CA MET A 266 45.15 32.12 34.02
C MET A 266 46.17 33.24 34.26
N ASP A 267 46.09 33.95 35.39
CA ASP A 267 47.23 34.36 36.23
C ASP A 267 46.78 35.30 37.36
N LEU A 268 46.87 34.82 38.61
CA LEU A 268 46.89 35.64 39.82
C LEU A 268 47.79 35.01 40.90
N SER A 269 48.73 34.14 40.52
CA SER A 269 49.48 33.36 41.52
C SER A 269 50.96 33.11 41.20
N ARG A 270 51.51 33.64 40.11
CA ARG A 270 52.97 33.63 39.88
C ARG A 270 53.53 35.04 39.70
N PRO A 271 54.63 35.41 40.38
CA PRO A 271 55.26 36.71 40.19
C PRO A 271 56.09 36.66 38.89
N LEU A 272 55.42 36.87 37.75
CA LEU A 272 56.09 37.21 36.49
C LEU A 272 56.34 38.73 36.43
N PRO A 273 57.38 39.19 35.70
CA PRO A 273 57.64 40.61 35.53
C PRO A 273 56.41 41.28 34.91
N ARG A 274 55.87 42.32 35.56
CA ARG A 274 54.79 43.13 35.01
C ARG A 274 55.24 43.72 33.68
N LEU A 275 54.69 43.23 32.57
CA LEU A 275 54.74 43.90 31.28
C LEU A 275 54.12 45.30 31.42
N PRO A 276 54.62 46.33 30.72
CA PRO A 276 53.95 47.63 30.65
C PRO A 276 52.49 47.48 30.22
N ASP A 277 51.58 48.28 30.79
CA ASP A 277 50.13 48.13 30.60
C ASP A 277 49.69 48.15 29.12
N ALA A 278 50.47 48.81 28.25
CA ALA A 278 50.23 48.85 26.81
C ALA A 278 50.55 47.51 26.10
N ASP A 279 51.62 46.82 26.53
CA ASP A 279 52.03 45.53 25.95
C ASP A 279 51.10 44.41 26.43
N ALA A 280 50.68 44.45 27.70
CA ALA A 280 49.68 43.53 28.24
C ALA A 280 48.29 43.70 27.59
N ALA A 281 47.91 44.90 27.18
CA ALA A 281 46.69 45.15 26.42
C ALA A 281 46.81 44.63 24.98
N SER A 282 47.96 44.85 24.34
CA SER A 282 48.24 44.36 22.98
C SER A 282 48.25 42.84 22.91
N ASP A 283 48.83 42.15 23.90
CA ASP A 283 48.84 40.67 23.95
C ASP A 283 47.42 40.11 24.15
N ARG A 284 46.61 40.72 25.04
CA ARG A 284 45.21 40.32 25.22
C ARG A 284 44.36 40.54 23.97
N ASP A 285 44.62 41.62 23.22
CA ASP A 285 43.93 41.90 21.97
C ASP A 285 44.38 40.96 20.85
N ALA A 286 45.67 40.59 20.80
CA ALA A 286 46.19 39.59 19.89
C ALA A 286 45.62 38.19 20.17
N ASP A 287 45.54 37.78 21.44
CA ASP A 287 44.94 36.50 21.85
C ASP A 287 43.43 36.45 21.57
N ARG A 288 42.71 37.55 21.81
CA ARG A 288 41.29 37.67 21.45
C ARG A 288 41.09 37.59 19.94
N LYS A 289 41.95 38.22 19.16
CA LYS A 289 41.90 38.19 17.71
C LYS A 289 42.24 36.82 17.14
N ALA A 290 43.25 36.15 17.68
CA ALA A 290 43.57 34.77 17.30
C ALA A 290 42.40 33.82 17.61
N ALA A 291 41.76 33.97 18.78
CA ALA A 291 40.59 33.17 19.15
C ALA A 291 39.37 33.46 18.26
N SER A 292 39.15 34.70 17.82
CA SER A 292 38.09 35.04 16.87
C SER A 292 38.37 34.54 15.47
N ASP A 293 39.63 34.65 15.01
CA ASP A 293 40.04 34.20 13.68
C ASP A 293 39.96 32.67 13.56
N GLU A 294 40.36 31.93 14.61
CA GLU A 294 40.21 30.47 14.69
C GLU A 294 38.72 30.07 14.68
N ALA A 295 37.89 30.78 15.46
CA ALA A 295 36.45 30.55 15.48
C ALA A 295 35.81 30.80 14.11
N ASP A 296 36.17 31.89 13.42
CA ASP A 296 35.65 32.19 12.10
C ASP A 296 36.12 31.16 11.06
N ILE A 297 37.36 30.65 11.13
CA ILE A 297 37.83 29.57 10.27
C ILE A 297 37.01 28.29 10.50
N ASP A 298 36.80 27.91 11.75
CA ASP A 298 35.99 26.74 12.14
C ASP A 298 34.52 26.89 11.73
N ARG A 299 33.99 28.12 11.78
CA ARG A 299 32.65 28.44 11.29
C ARG A 299 32.55 28.15 9.79
N HIS A 300 33.45 28.69 8.99
CA HIS A 300 33.43 28.49 7.53
C HIS A 300 33.64 27.00 7.17
N GLY A 301 34.54 26.31 7.87
CA GLY A 301 34.76 24.86 7.70
C GLY A 301 33.52 24.03 8.06
N GLY A 302 32.87 24.34 9.19
CA GLY A 302 31.65 23.66 9.64
C GLY A 302 30.50 23.78 8.64
N TRP A 303 30.25 24.99 8.12
CA TRP A 303 29.23 25.22 7.09
C TRP A 303 29.49 24.41 5.81
N ALA A 304 30.74 24.29 5.38
CA ALA A 304 31.10 23.49 4.21
C ALA A 304 30.75 22.00 4.41
N THR A 305 31.05 21.44 5.59
CA THR A 305 30.68 20.04 5.89
C THR A 305 29.17 19.83 5.91
N PHE A 306 28.40 20.80 6.39
CA PHE A 306 26.94 20.70 6.44
C PHE A 306 26.31 20.72 5.04
N ILE A 307 26.87 21.52 4.12
CA ILE A 307 26.44 21.55 2.71
C ILE A 307 26.66 20.19 2.05
N VAL A 308 27.83 19.56 2.30
CA VAL A 308 28.13 18.22 1.76
C VAL A 308 27.12 17.19 2.29
N LEU A 309 26.83 17.20 3.59
CA LEU A 309 25.84 16.28 4.16
C LEU A 309 24.42 16.54 3.63
N ALA A 310 24.02 17.80 3.43
CA ALA A 310 22.73 18.13 2.83
C ALA A 310 22.63 17.61 1.38
N PHE A 311 23.71 17.65 0.61
CA PHE A 311 23.76 17.07 -0.73
C PHE A 311 23.63 15.55 -0.70
N VAL A 312 24.34 14.87 0.21
CA VAL A 312 24.21 13.42 0.41
C VAL A 312 22.78 13.05 0.77
N PHE A 313 22.15 13.77 1.70
CA PHE A 313 20.75 13.57 2.05
C PHE A 313 19.84 13.61 0.82
N VAL A 314 19.92 14.66 0.00
CA VAL A 314 19.11 14.79 -1.22
C VAL A 314 19.38 13.65 -2.21
N PHE A 315 20.64 13.25 -2.35
CA PHE A 315 21.02 12.11 -3.19
C PHE A 315 20.39 10.79 -2.72
N LEU A 316 20.39 10.53 -1.40
CA LEU A 316 19.73 9.36 -0.83
C LEU A 316 18.20 9.38 -1.05
N GLN A 317 17.56 10.57 -0.96
CA GLN A 317 16.14 10.70 -1.28
C GLN A 317 15.88 10.41 -2.77
N MET A 318 16.78 10.83 -3.67
CA MET A 318 16.70 10.51 -5.09
C MET A 318 16.81 9.00 -5.34
N LEU A 319 17.69 8.29 -4.62
CA LEU A 319 17.75 6.81 -4.68
C LEU A 319 16.44 6.16 -4.24
N GLY A 320 15.81 6.65 -3.17
CA GLY A 320 14.48 6.19 -2.74
C GLY A 320 13.42 6.33 -3.85
N VAL A 321 13.42 7.46 -4.55
CA VAL A 321 12.56 7.70 -5.71
C VAL A 321 12.90 6.77 -6.88
N ILE A 322 14.19 6.53 -7.15
CA ILE A 322 14.63 5.60 -8.21
C ILE A 322 14.17 4.17 -7.91
N PHE A 323 14.25 3.73 -6.66
CA PHE A 323 13.75 2.42 -6.25
C PHE A 323 12.24 2.31 -6.42
N GLY A 324 11.48 3.32 -6.03
CA GLY A 324 10.05 3.41 -6.35
C GLY A 324 9.81 3.34 -7.87
N TYR A 325 10.55 4.12 -8.66
CA TYR A 325 10.42 4.14 -10.11
C TYR A 325 10.76 2.80 -10.77
N ARG A 326 11.74 2.05 -10.25
CA ARG A 326 12.22 0.77 -10.82
C ARG A 326 11.31 -0.41 -10.51
N TRP A 327 10.65 -0.41 -9.35
CA TRP A 327 9.81 -1.51 -8.87
C TRP A 327 8.33 -1.17 -8.74
N GLY A 328 7.93 0.02 -9.16
CA GLY A 328 6.52 0.42 -9.28
C GLY A 328 5.84 -0.20 -10.49
N PHE A 329 4.53 -0.40 -10.36
CA PHE A 329 3.64 -0.82 -11.45
C PHE A 329 2.80 0.37 -11.93
N ALA A 330 2.53 0.46 -13.24
CA ALA A 330 1.71 1.53 -13.81
C ALA A 330 0.22 1.17 -13.83
N GLY A 331 -0.11 -0.08 -14.19
CA GLY A 331 -1.50 -0.55 -14.31
C GLY A 331 -2.18 -0.68 -12.94
N GLN A 332 -3.49 -0.38 -12.91
CA GLN A 332 -4.29 -0.40 -11.68
C GLN A 332 -4.29 -1.78 -11.00
N ASN A 333 -4.34 -2.85 -11.78
CA ASN A 333 -4.35 -4.23 -11.29
C ASN A 333 -3.06 -5.00 -11.62
N SER A 334 -2.00 -4.31 -12.08
CA SER A 334 -0.74 -4.97 -12.45
C SER A 334 -0.08 -5.67 -11.27
N ALA A 335 -0.10 -5.06 -10.08
CA ALA A 335 0.43 -5.67 -8.87
C ALA A 335 -0.36 -6.94 -8.48
N GLN A 336 -1.67 -6.95 -8.68
CA GLN A 336 -2.52 -8.12 -8.42
C GLN A 336 -2.25 -9.23 -9.44
N ALA A 337 -2.25 -8.90 -10.74
CA ALA A 337 -1.92 -9.86 -11.80
C ALA A 337 -0.54 -10.49 -11.58
N PHE A 338 0.46 -9.70 -11.19
CA PHE A 338 1.80 -10.18 -10.88
C PHE A 338 1.83 -11.15 -9.68
N ARG A 339 1.06 -10.86 -8.61
CA ARG A 339 0.97 -11.75 -7.44
C ARG A 339 0.28 -13.07 -7.81
N GLU A 340 -0.83 -13.00 -8.53
CA GLU A 340 -1.60 -14.17 -8.92
C GLU A 340 -0.84 -15.08 -9.91
N MET A 341 0.03 -14.51 -10.75
CA MET A 341 0.97 -15.28 -11.58
C MET A 341 2.19 -15.86 -10.82
N GLY A 342 2.22 -15.77 -9.48
CA GLY A 342 3.30 -16.33 -8.67
C GLY A 342 4.53 -15.43 -8.55
N HIS A 343 4.35 -14.11 -8.46
CA HIS A 343 5.42 -13.13 -8.24
C HIS A 343 6.55 -13.17 -9.29
N GLY A 344 6.23 -13.50 -10.54
CA GLY A 344 7.21 -13.58 -11.63
C GLY A 344 8.15 -14.79 -11.55
N GLN A 345 7.82 -15.81 -10.74
CA GLN A 345 8.55 -17.08 -10.70
C GLN A 345 8.47 -17.84 -12.03
N TYR A 346 7.41 -17.62 -12.80
CA TYR A 346 7.15 -18.34 -14.04
C TYR A 346 7.28 -17.38 -15.23
N SER A 347 8.20 -17.69 -16.14
CA SER A 347 8.38 -16.97 -17.40
C SER A 347 7.35 -17.37 -18.47
N SER A 348 6.73 -18.53 -18.31
CA SER A 348 5.76 -19.09 -19.24
C SER A 348 4.82 -20.04 -18.52
N TYR A 349 3.67 -20.33 -19.15
CA TYR A 349 2.73 -21.34 -18.67
C TYR A 349 3.40 -22.73 -18.56
N ALA A 350 4.30 -23.07 -19.49
CA ALA A 350 5.04 -24.33 -19.44
C ALA A 350 5.92 -24.44 -18.18
N ALA A 351 6.60 -23.36 -17.79
CA ALA A 351 7.40 -23.32 -16.57
C ALA A 351 6.54 -23.46 -15.30
N MET A 352 5.37 -22.81 -15.29
CA MET A 352 4.38 -22.97 -14.22
C MET A 352 3.90 -24.41 -14.12
N ARG A 353 3.51 -25.01 -15.25
CA ARG A 353 3.04 -26.40 -15.33
C ARG A 353 4.10 -27.40 -14.90
N GLU A 354 5.36 -27.16 -15.24
CA GLU A 354 6.46 -28.02 -14.81
C GLU A 354 6.70 -27.92 -13.29
N SER A 355 6.58 -26.72 -12.71
CA SER A 355 6.64 -26.56 -11.25
C SER A 355 5.50 -27.29 -10.55
N TYR A 356 4.29 -27.23 -11.13
CA TYR A 356 3.14 -27.98 -10.64
C TYR A 356 3.39 -29.48 -10.69
N ARG A 357 3.91 -30.00 -11.82
CA ARG A 357 4.24 -31.43 -11.96
C ARG A 357 5.20 -31.89 -10.86
N ARG A 358 6.29 -31.16 -10.61
CA ARG A 358 7.24 -31.51 -9.54
C ARG A 358 6.59 -31.60 -8.15
N VAL A 359 5.73 -30.65 -7.82
CA VAL A 359 5.00 -30.63 -6.54
C VAL A 359 4.00 -31.78 -6.50
N ALA A 360 3.23 -31.99 -7.57
CA ALA A 360 2.23 -33.05 -7.67
C ALA A 360 2.86 -34.44 -7.60
N ASP A 361 4.00 -34.66 -8.24
CA ASP A 361 4.72 -35.94 -8.22
C ASP A 361 5.30 -36.22 -6.82
N THR A 362 5.78 -35.18 -6.13
CA THR A 362 6.22 -35.29 -4.72
C THR A 362 5.04 -35.62 -3.81
N ALA A 363 3.91 -34.91 -3.95
CA ALA A 363 2.69 -35.16 -3.19
C ALA A 363 2.15 -36.57 -3.45
N GLN A 364 2.15 -37.02 -4.71
CA GLN A 364 1.73 -38.38 -5.09
C GLN A 364 2.63 -39.44 -4.45
N ALA A 365 3.95 -39.25 -4.44
CA ALA A 365 4.86 -40.15 -3.77
C ALA A 365 4.58 -40.23 -2.25
N ARG A 366 4.23 -39.12 -1.60
CA ARG A 366 3.87 -39.10 -0.17
C ARG A 366 2.51 -39.71 0.11
N LEU A 367 1.54 -39.48 -0.77
CA LEU A 367 0.22 -40.10 -0.72
C LEU A 367 0.34 -41.62 -0.86
N ALA A 368 1.16 -42.13 -1.77
CA ALA A 368 1.39 -43.57 -1.94
C ALA A 368 1.97 -44.21 -0.65
N VAL A 369 2.90 -43.53 0.03
CA VAL A 369 3.43 -44.01 1.32
C VAL A 369 2.36 -44.02 2.41
N LEU A 370 1.48 -43.00 2.44
CA LEU A 370 0.36 -42.96 3.37
C LEU A 370 -0.64 -44.10 3.09
N GLN A 371 -1.05 -44.27 1.83
CA GLN A 371 -1.93 -45.34 1.36
C GLN A 371 -1.38 -46.72 1.73
N GLN A 372 -0.10 -46.96 1.48
CA GLN A 372 0.56 -48.22 1.85
C GLN A 372 0.52 -48.48 3.36
N LYS A 373 0.72 -47.44 4.20
CA LYS A 373 0.63 -47.58 5.67
C LYS A 373 -0.79 -47.83 6.15
N ILE A 374 -1.79 -47.16 5.56
CA ILE A 374 -3.20 -47.39 5.88
C ILE A 374 -3.60 -48.81 5.48
N MET A 375 -3.22 -49.27 4.28
CA MET A 375 -3.48 -50.64 3.81
C MET A 375 -2.84 -51.68 4.74
N ALA A 376 -1.57 -51.51 5.10
CA ALA A 376 -0.86 -52.42 6.00
C ALA A 376 -1.54 -52.49 7.38
N ARG A 377 -2.14 -51.40 7.86
CA ARG A 377 -2.86 -51.40 9.13
C ARG A 377 -4.25 -52.01 9.01
N ASN A 378 -4.99 -51.70 7.94
CA ASN A 378 -6.34 -52.21 7.70
C ASN A 378 -6.35 -53.71 7.39
N SER A 379 -5.29 -54.24 6.77
CA SER A 379 -5.13 -55.70 6.57
C SER A 379 -5.09 -56.48 7.90
N HIS A 380 -4.69 -55.84 9.01
CA HIS A 380 -4.75 -56.44 10.34
C HIS A 380 -6.12 -56.33 11.01
N VAL A 381 -7.04 -55.48 10.51
CA VAL A 381 -8.34 -55.18 11.14
C VAL A 381 -9.52 -55.80 10.37
N GLY A 382 -9.27 -56.54 9.28
CA GLY A 382 -10.29 -57.38 8.62
C GLY A 382 -11.32 -56.64 7.76
N THR A 383 -11.11 -55.35 7.49
CA THR A 383 -11.93 -54.57 6.53
C THR A 383 -11.36 -54.73 5.12
N SER A 384 -11.76 -55.80 4.45
CA SER A 384 -11.43 -56.07 3.05
C SER A 384 -12.34 -55.28 2.11
N GLY A 385 -11.76 -54.57 1.14
CA GLY A 385 -12.46 -54.27 -0.13
C GLY A 385 -12.30 -52.87 -0.72
N GLN A 386 -11.89 -51.85 0.03
CA GLN A 386 -11.72 -50.51 -0.54
C GLN A 386 -10.29 -50.30 -1.08
N HIS A 387 -10.15 -50.33 -2.41
CA HIS A 387 -8.89 -50.01 -3.08
C HIS A 387 -8.66 -48.50 -3.09
N LEU A 388 -7.60 -48.04 -2.41
CA LEU A 388 -7.13 -46.65 -2.51
C LEU A 388 -6.53 -46.45 -3.91
N SER A 389 -7.32 -45.87 -4.81
CA SER A 389 -6.97 -45.67 -6.23
C SER A 389 -6.87 -44.20 -6.63
N LYS A 390 -7.35 -43.29 -5.77
CA LYS A 390 -7.36 -41.86 -6.07
C LYS A 390 -5.96 -41.27 -5.97
N THR A 391 -5.62 -40.40 -6.92
CA THR A 391 -4.34 -39.71 -6.99
C THR A 391 -4.47 -38.26 -6.51
N PHE A 392 -3.34 -37.63 -6.15
CA PHE A 392 -3.30 -36.21 -5.84
C PHE A 392 -3.80 -35.34 -7.00
N ARG A 393 -3.64 -35.78 -8.25
CA ARG A 393 -4.17 -35.07 -9.43
C ARG A 393 -5.69 -35.15 -9.49
N ASP A 394 -6.27 -36.30 -9.14
CA ASP A 394 -7.73 -36.47 -9.05
C ASP A 394 -8.29 -35.57 -7.95
N TYR A 395 -7.62 -35.48 -6.79
CA TYR A 395 -8.01 -34.55 -5.72
C TYR A 395 -8.08 -33.10 -6.21
N ILE A 396 -7.04 -32.64 -6.92
CA ILE A 396 -6.99 -31.29 -7.46
C ILE A 396 -8.11 -31.07 -8.48
N GLN A 397 -8.39 -32.05 -9.35
CA GLN A 397 -9.43 -31.95 -10.37
C GLN A 397 -10.83 -31.93 -9.74
N GLU A 398 -11.12 -32.82 -8.78
CA GLU A 398 -12.37 -32.85 -8.04
C GLU A 398 -12.59 -31.52 -7.30
N THR A 399 -11.55 -31.01 -6.65
CA THR A 399 -11.63 -29.72 -5.92
C THR A 399 -11.91 -28.56 -6.86
N ARG A 400 -11.31 -28.53 -8.06
CA ARG A 400 -11.60 -27.51 -9.09
C ARG A 400 -13.04 -27.54 -9.57
N ILE A 401 -13.57 -28.74 -9.82
CA ILE A 401 -14.96 -28.90 -10.26
C ILE A 401 -15.91 -28.42 -9.16
N ALA A 402 -15.62 -28.75 -7.90
CA ALA A 402 -16.37 -28.27 -6.75
C ALA A 402 -16.30 -26.73 -6.63
N ASP A 403 -15.10 -26.14 -6.66
CA ASP A 403 -14.89 -24.69 -6.58
C ASP A 403 -15.64 -23.95 -7.73
N GLN A 404 -15.60 -24.49 -8.96
CA GLN A 404 -16.31 -23.94 -10.11
C GLN A 404 -17.84 -24.05 -9.95
N ALA A 405 -18.34 -25.18 -9.46
CA ALA A 405 -19.76 -25.38 -9.22
C ALA A 405 -20.29 -24.43 -8.13
N GLU A 406 -19.51 -24.21 -7.06
CA GLU A 406 -19.84 -23.24 -6.02
C GLU A 406 -19.92 -21.82 -6.57
N TRP A 407 -18.95 -21.40 -7.39
CA TRP A 407 -18.98 -20.08 -8.04
C TRP A 407 -20.17 -19.92 -8.99
N GLN A 408 -20.52 -20.95 -9.76
CA GLN A 408 -21.70 -20.92 -10.61
C GLN A 408 -22.98 -20.78 -9.77
N ASN A 409 -23.10 -21.54 -8.69
CA ASN A 409 -24.23 -21.43 -7.76
C ASN A 409 -24.32 -20.03 -7.14
N GLN A 410 -23.20 -19.44 -6.72
CA GLN A 410 -23.16 -18.08 -6.19
C GLN A 410 -23.61 -17.04 -7.24
N ARG A 411 -23.18 -17.20 -8.50
CA ARG A 411 -23.62 -16.33 -9.60
C ARG A 411 -25.11 -16.46 -9.86
N HIS A 412 -25.63 -17.67 -9.95
CA HIS A 412 -27.06 -17.92 -10.12
C HIS A 412 -27.88 -17.35 -8.96
N HIS A 413 -27.38 -17.49 -7.72
CA HIS A 413 -28.04 -16.90 -6.55
C HIS A 413 -28.03 -15.37 -6.61
N ALA A 414 -26.89 -14.75 -6.94
CA ALA A 414 -26.78 -13.30 -7.08
C ALA A 414 -27.70 -12.75 -8.20
N GLU A 415 -27.78 -13.44 -9.34
CA GLU A 415 -28.70 -13.10 -10.42
C GLU A 415 -30.16 -13.26 -10.00
N ALA A 416 -30.50 -14.33 -9.27
CA ALA A 416 -31.84 -14.57 -8.75
C ALA A 416 -32.25 -13.47 -7.76
N VAL A 417 -31.38 -13.09 -6.83
CA VAL A 417 -31.60 -11.98 -5.89
C VAL A 417 -31.76 -10.66 -6.65
N ARG A 418 -30.92 -10.41 -7.66
CA ARG A 418 -31.02 -9.19 -8.48
C ARG A 418 -32.32 -9.14 -9.28
N ARG A 419 -32.79 -10.27 -9.82
CA ARG A 419 -34.09 -10.38 -10.49
C ARG A 419 -35.25 -10.18 -9.52
N GLN A 420 -35.18 -10.73 -8.31
CA GLN A 420 -36.18 -10.50 -7.28
C GLN A 420 -36.23 -9.03 -6.86
N GLN A 421 -35.08 -8.37 -6.70
CA GLN A 421 -35.00 -6.94 -6.39
C GLN A 421 -35.55 -6.07 -7.52
N ALA A 422 -35.26 -6.41 -8.78
CA ALA A 422 -35.86 -5.73 -9.94
C ALA A 422 -37.38 -5.95 -10.01
N ALA A 423 -37.87 -7.17 -9.74
CA ALA A 423 -39.30 -7.47 -9.73
C ALA A 423 -40.05 -6.80 -8.56
N SER A 424 -39.40 -6.61 -7.41
CA SER A 424 -39.98 -5.88 -6.27
C SER A 424 -39.90 -4.36 -6.44
N GLN A 425 -39.00 -3.85 -7.28
CA GLN A 425 -39.05 -2.46 -7.75
C GLN A 425 -40.21 -2.24 -8.74
N ASP A 426 -40.46 -3.17 -9.67
CA ASP A 426 -41.62 -3.11 -10.57
C ASP A 426 -42.97 -3.29 -9.84
N MET A 427 -43.01 -4.03 -8.72
CA MET A 427 -44.21 -4.12 -7.88
C MET A 427 -44.37 -2.95 -6.88
N GLY A 428 -43.33 -2.13 -6.67
CA GLY A 428 -43.37 -0.96 -5.79
C GLY A 428 -44.11 0.25 -6.39
N ASP A 429 -44.31 0.26 -7.70
CA ASP A 429 -45.06 1.31 -8.43
C ASP A 429 -46.54 0.96 -8.68
N ALA A 430 -47.03 -0.16 -8.14
CA ALA A 430 -48.45 -0.53 -8.18
C ALA A 430 -49.21 -0.12 -6.89
N ALA A 431 -48.88 1.05 -6.34
CA ALA A 431 -49.79 1.76 -5.43
C ALA A 431 -50.85 2.49 -6.27
N PRO A 432 -52.14 2.51 -5.87
CA PRO A 432 -53.15 3.29 -6.60
C PRO A 432 -52.65 4.74 -6.72
N PRO A 433 -52.81 5.40 -7.89
CA PRO A 433 -52.12 6.64 -8.19
C PRO A 433 -52.48 7.71 -7.14
N ALA A 434 -51.48 8.17 -6.39
CA ALA A 434 -51.62 9.23 -5.40
C ALA A 434 -52.18 10.54 -6.01
N ASP A 435 -52.08 10.70 -7.32
CA ASP A 435 -52.66 11.81 -8.08
C ASP A 435 -54.20 11.86 -7.96
N SER A 436 -54.92 10.73 -7.92
CA SER A 436 -56.39 10.77 -7.85
C SER A 436 -56.92 11.20 -6.48
N ALA A 437 -56.17 10.92 -5.40
CA ALA A 437 -56.55 11.31 -4.05
C ALA A 437 -56.27 12.79 -3.78
N VAL A 438 -55.16 13.32 -4.29
CA VAL A 438 -54.84 14.75 -4.21
C VAL A 438 -55.84 15.56 -5.05
N ASP A 439 -56.19 15.10 -6.25
CA ASP A 439 -57.17 15.80 -7.11
C ASP A 439 -58.57 15.83 -6.49
N ALA A 440 -59.04 14.73 -5.89
CA ALA A 440 -60.33 14.68 -5.19
C ALA A 440 -60.41 15.66 -4.00
N VAL A 441 -59.34 15.75 -3.21
CA VAL A 441 -59.26 16.70 -2.08
C VAL A 441 -59.17 18.15 -2.59
N MET A 442 -58.44 18.39 -3.68
CA MET A 442 -58.34 19.70 -4.31
C MET A 442 -59.69 20.17 -4.89
N GLU A 443 -60.52 19.26 -5.39
CA GLU A 443 -61.87 19.55 -5.87
C GLU A 443 -62.82 19.89 -4.70
N GLN A 444 -62.77 19.14 -3.60
CA GLN A 444 -63.51 19.47 -2.38
C GLN A 444 -63.11 20.84 -1.80
N LEU A 445 -61.81 21.16 -1.79
CA LEU A 445 -61.31 22.47 -1.35
C LEU A 445 -61.69 23.61 -2.30
N ALA A 446 -61.93 23.33 -3.58
CA ALA A 446 -62.41 24.30 -4.55
C ALA A 446 -63.91 24.57 -4.39
N ALA A 447 -64.71 23.53 -4.10
CA ALA A 447 -66.15 23.65 -3.87
C ALA A 447 -66.50 24.55 -2.66
N LEU A 448 -65.61 24.64 -1.67
CA LEU A 448 -65.78 25.44 -0.45
C LEU A 448 -65.56 26.97 -0.62
N GLY A 449 -65.25 27.45 -1.84
CA GLY A 449 -65.17 28.89 -2.11
C GLY A 449 -64.12 29.62 -1.26
N ASP A 450 -64.48 30.74 -0.61
CA ASP A 450 -63.57 31.56 0.21
C ASP A 450 -63.62 31.25 1.72
N ASP A 451 -64.32 30.20 2.14
CA ASP A 451 -64.38 29.82 3.56
C ASP A 451 -63.04 29.21 4.03
N LYS A 452 -62.23 30.03 4.69
CA LYS A 452 -60.91 29.64 5.19
C LYS A 452 -60.98 28.70 6.39
N ALA A 453 -62.02 28.78 7.21
CA ALA A 453 -62.14 27.96 8.41
C ALA A 453 -62.48 26.51 8.04
N ALA A 454 -63.41 26.31 7.10
CA ALA A 454 -63.79 24.98 6.60
C ALA A 454 -62.63 24.27 5.87
N LYS A 455 -61.83 25.02 5.08
CA LYS A 455 -60.67 24.45 4.38
C LYS A 455 -59.57 23.98 5.34
N LEU A 456 -59.34 24.70 6.43
CA LEU A 456 -58.35 24.31 7.44
C LEU A 456 -58.77 23.05 8.19
N ALA A 457 -60.07 22.90 8.49
CA ALA A 457 -60.60 21.70 9.14
C ALA A 457 -60.38 20.43 8.29
N ILE A 458 -60.65 20.50 6.98
CA ILE A 458 -60.39 19.39 6.06
C ILE A 458 -58.90 19.09 5.97
N LEU A 459 -58.05 20.12 5.89
CA LEU A 459 -56.61 19.92 5.82
C LEU A 459 -56.02 19.29 7.09
N SER A 460 -56.58 19.56 8.27
CA SER A 460 -56.11 18.97 9.53
C SER A 460 -56.54 17.52 9.74
N ASP A 461 -57.55 17.05 9.02
CA ASP A 461 -58.08 15.67 9.13
C ASP A 461 -57.38 14.68 8.18
N LEU A 462 -56.49 15.19 7.31
CA LEU A 462 -55.78 14.38 6.31
C LEU A 462 -54.49 13.76 6.88
N PRO A 463 -54.09 12.55 6.41
CA PRO A 463 -52.78 11.97 6.75
C PRO A 463 -51.62 12.88 6.34
N ASP A 464 -50.57 12.97 7.17
CA ASP A 464 -49.46 13.92 7.04
C ASP A 464 -48.82 13.97 5.63
N GLN A 465 -48.64 12.81 4.99
CA GLN A 465 -48.07 12.72 3.64
C GLN A 465 -48.98 13.35 2.58
N LEU A 466 -50.29 13.11 2.67
CA LEU A 466 -51.27 13.63 1.71
C LEU A 466 -51.52 15.14 1.94
N GLN A 467 -51.52 15.57 3.20
CA GLN A 467 -51.61 16.99 3.57
C GLN A 467 -50.46 17.80 2.95
N GLN A 468 -49.22 17.32 3.04
CA GLN A 468 -48.07 17.99 2.44
C GLN A 468 -48.14 18.07 0.91
N GLN A 469 -48.63 17.02 0.25
CA GLN A 469 -48.84 17.01 -1.20
C GLN A 469 -49.91 18.02 -1.62
N VAL A 470 -51.05 18.06 -0.93
CA VAL A 470 -52.14 19.02 -1.19
C VAL A 470 -51.69 20.47 -0.96
N ILE A 471 -50.95 20.76 0.12
CA ILE A 471 -50.41 22.11 0.38
C ILE A 471 -49.45 22.53 -0.74
N THR A 472 -48.61 21.61 -1.22
CA THR A 472 -47.67 21.88 -2.32
C THR A 472 -48.42 22.16 -3.63
N ALA A 473 -49.48 21.40 -3.92
CA ALA A 473 -50.35 21.62 -5.07
C ALA A 473 -51.07 22.98 -5.00
N LEU A 474 -51.62 23.36 -3.84
CA LEU A 474 -52.24 24.68 -3.62
C LEU A 474 -51.26 25.83 -3.85
N LYS A 475 -50.01 25.71 -3.36
CA LYS A 475 -48.97 26.72 -3.58
C LYS A 475 -48.65 26.89 -5.07
N ARG A 476 -48.50 25.78 -5.81
CA ARG A 476 -48.27 25.81 -7.27
C ARG A 476 -49.43 26.48 -8.00
N ARG A 477 -50.69 26.15 -7.65
CA ARG A 477 -51.89 26.76 -8.27
C ARG A 477 -51.97 28.26 -8.02
N LYS A 478 -51.68 28.72 -6.79
CA LYS A 478 -51.64 30.15 -6.45
C LYS A 478 -50.55 30.89 -7.21
N GLN A 479 -49.36 30.30 -7.36
CA GLN A 479 -48.28 30.89 -8.15
C GLN A 479 -48.62 30.97 -9.64
N ALA A 480 -49.28 29.95 -10.19
CA ALA A 480 -49.76 29.96 -11.58
C ALA A 480 -50.85 31.01 -11.81
N GLN A 481 -51.81 31.16 -10.88
CA GLN A 481 -52.82 32.22 -10.94
C GLN A 481 -52.20 33.62 -10.84
N ALA A 482 -51.23 33.83 -9.94
CA ALA A 482 -50.52 35.10 -9.83
C ALA A 482 -49.74 35.44 -11.12
N ARG A 483 -49.11 34.44 -11.76
CA ARG A 483 -48.46 34.62 -13.07
C ARG A 483 -49.47 34.98 -14.16
N ARG A 484 -50.63 34.31 -14.20
CA ARG A 484 -51.69 34.63 -15.17
C ARG A 484 -52.26 36.03 -14.95
N ALA A 485 -52.55 36.42 -13.72
CA ALA A 485 -53.02 37.76 -13.38
C ALA A 485 -52.01 38.85 -13.81
N ARG A 486 -50.72 38.62 -13.58
CA ARG A 486 -49.65 39.52 -14.01
C ARG A 486 -49.53 39.61 -15.53
N ASN A 487 -49.72 38.50 -16.25
CA ASN A 487 -49.71 38.50 -17.71
C ASN A 487 -50.94 39.22 -18.28
N THR A 488 -52.13 39.04 -17.70
CA THR A 488 -53.33 39.80 -18.12
C THR A 488 -53.23 41.29 -17.81
N GLU A 489 -52.55 41.67 -16.72
CA GLU A 489 -52.27 43.08 -16.41
C GLU A 489 -51.29 43.69 -17.42
N LEU A 490 -50.27 42.94 -17.83
CA LEU A 490 -49.35 43.36 -18.90
C LEU A 490 -50.04 43.47 -20.26
N GLU A 491 -50.97 42.57 -20.59
CA GLU A 491 -51.78 42.62 -21.82
C GLU A 491 -52.77 43.78 -21.83
N ASN A 492 -53.28 44.23 -20.68
CA ASN A 492 -54.16 45.41 -20.58
C ASN A 492 -53.38 46.74 -20.58
N LEU A 493 -52.05 46.72 -20.44
CA LEU A 493 -51.16 47.88 -20.49
C LEU A 493 -50.50 48.08 -21.87
N LEU A 494 -50.69 47.12 -22.79
CA LEU A 494 -50.32 47.16 -24.21
C LEU A 494 -51.55 47.46 -25.05
#